data_AF-A0A928QYS1-F1
#
_entry.id   AF-A0A928QYS1-F1
#
_cell.length_a   1.000
_cell.length_b   1.000
_cell.length_c   1.000
_cell.angle_alpha   90.00
_cell.angle_beta   90.00
_cell.angle_gamma   90.00
#
_symmetry.space_group_name_H-M   'P 1'
#
loop_
_entity.id
_entity.type
_entity.pdbx_description
1 polymer ?
#
loop_
_entity_poly.entity_id
_entity_poly.type
_entity_poly.pdbx_seq_one_letter_code
_entity_poly.pdbx_strand_id
1 'polypeptide(L)'
;MGKKYVVVDASPYDIVVTDVVTGFKVALLPGNDGVVVISGSGRDDSGVYGLFEGTVKPIDDSRATGFLRTPSNPSRDMLTPIFELRDGVEYCCVASYTYRDAATLPLYEGQGFGEKSAENKAYRLPYTLSRLPEVPEDRRLMILNDELQCVYDSLRPDSVFKPIDKGYLLFI
;
A
#
# COMPACT_ATOMS: atom_id res chain seq x y z
N MET A 1 -10.71 9.17 -7.82
CA MET A 1 -10.12 10.12 -6.84
C MET A 1 -10.65 9.83 -5.45
N GLY A 2 -9.88 10.07 -4.40
CA GLY A 2 -10.22 9.79 -3.00
C GLY A 2 -10.11 8.32 -2.58
N LYS A 3 -9.64 7.45 -3.48
CA LYS A 3 -9.50 6.01 -3.24
C LYS A 3 -8.23 5.69 -2.46
N LYS A 4 -8.30 4.61 -1.69
CA LYS A 4 -7.18 3.98 -0.99
C LYS A 4 -6.74 2.76 -1.78
N TYR A 5 -5.45 2.52 -1.86
CA TYR A 5 -4.89 1.34 -2.51
C TYR A 5 -3.93 0.65 -1.54
N VAL A 6 -3.98 -0.68 -1.51
CA VAL A 6 -3.04 -1.52 -0.74
C VAL A 6 -2.18 -2.32 -1.69
N VAL A 7 -0.92 -2.52 -1.34
CA VAL A 7 -0.02 -3.41 -2.09
C VAL A 7 -0.56 -4.84 -2.08
N VAL A 8 -0.40 -5.55 -3.19
CA VAL A 8 -0.85 -6.94 -3.35
C VAL A 8 0.14 -7.84 -4.08
N ASP A 9 1.38 -7.43 -4.34
CA ASP A 9 2.40 -8.28 -4.98
C ASP A 9 3.79 -8.17 -4.32
N ALA A 10 3.81 -7.81 -3.04
CA ALA A 10 5.03 -7.73 -2.25
C ALA A 10 5.61 -9.12 -1.98
N SER A 11 6.93 -9.17 -1.84
CA SER A 11 7.65 -10.30 -1.27
C SER A 11 7.80 -10.13 0.25
N PRO A 12 7.96 -11.22 1.02
CA PRO A 12 8.20 -11.13 2.46
C PRO A 12 9.40 -10.23 2.81
N TYR A 13 10.42 -10.14 1.96
CA TYR A 13 11.66 -9.42 2.24
C TYR A 13 11.68 -7.99 1.68
N ASP A 14 10.58 -7.51 1.11
CA ASP A 14 10.50 -6.16 0.55
C ASP A 14 10.43 -5.12 1.66
N ILE A 15 11.46 -4.29 1.77
CA ILE A 15 11.60 -3.26 2.81
C ILE A 15 10.84 -1.97 2.42
N VAL A 16 10.81 -1.63 1.13
CA VAL A 16 10.18 -0.39 0.63
C VAL A 16 8.68 -0.35 0.95
N VAL A 17 8.03 -1.51 0.84
CA VAL A 17 6.61 -1.69 1.11
C VAL A 17 6.27 -1.40 2.57
N THR A 18 7.22 -1.51 3.49
CA THR A 18 6.96 -1.27 4.92
C THR A 18 7.41 0.09 5.38
N ASP A 19 8.48 0.60 4.76
CA ASP A 19 9.15 1.80 5.22
C ASP A 19 8.66 3.06 4.50
N VAL A 20 8.16 2.92 3.27
CA VAL A 20 7.87 4.09 2.41
C VAL A 20 6.45 4.06 1.86
N VAL A 21 6.03 2.97 1.21
CA VAL A 21 4.68 2.89 0.57
C VAL A 21 4.08 1.51 0.78
N THR A 22 3.32 1.34 1.86
CA THR A 22 2.51 0.14 2.11
C THR A 22 1.16 0.20 1.42
N GLY A 23 0.62 1.41 1.36
CA GLY A 23 -0.55 1.77 0.59
C GLY A 23 -0.47 3.24 0.25
N PHE A 24 -1.40 3.72 -0.56
CA PHE A 24 -1.47 5.13 -0.89
C PHE A 24 -2.91 5.60 -1.10
N LYS A 25 -3.07 6.93 -1.03
CA LYS A 25 -4.29 7.64 -1.41
C LYS A 25 -4.03 8.48 -2.65
N VAL A 26 -5.05 8.65 -3.47
CA VAL A 26 -4.98 9.50 -4.66
C VAL A 26 -5.94 10.68 -4.51
N ALA A 27 -5.43 11.90 -4.59
CA ALA A 27 -6.21 13.13 -4.47
C ALA A 27 -5.81 14.17 -5.52
N LEU A 28 -6.68 15.14 -5.77
CA LEU A 28 -6.31 16.34 -6.53
C LEU A 28 -5.53 17.29 -5.60
N LEU A 29 -4.51 17.96 -6.14
CA LEU A 29 -3.80 19.00 -5.39
C LEU A 29 -4.67 20.27 -5.32
N PRO A 30 -5.06 20.75 -4.13
CA PRO A 30 -5.89 21.95 -4.01
C PRO A 30 -5.22 23.17 -4.67
N GLY A 31 -6.01 23.93 -5.43
CA GLY A 31 -5.55 25.14 -6.12
C GLY A 31 -4.66 24.90 -7.35
N ASN A 32 -4.46 23.64 -7.78
CA ASN A 32 -3.62 23.30 -8.93
C ASN A 32 -4.35 22.35 -9.89
N ASP A 33 -4.98 22.92 -10.92
CA ASP A 33 -5.75 22.15 -11.90
C ASP A 33 -4.88 21.12 -12.64
N GLY A 34 -5.42 19.91 -12.77
CA GLY A 34 -4.75 18.82 -13.48
C GLY A 34 -3.52 18.24 -12.76
N VAL A 35 -3.30 18.56 -11.48
CA VAL A 35 -2.25 17.94 -10.66
C VAL A 35 -2.88 16.95 -9.68
N VAL A 36 -2.39 15.72 -9.71
CA VAL A 36 -2.79 14.63 -8.82
C VAL A 36 -1.65 14.36 -7.84
N VAL A 37 -2.00 14.07 -6.60
CA VAL A 37 -1.08 13.67 -5.52
C VAL A 37 -1.34 12.21 -5.18
N ILE A 38 -0.27 11.42 -5.17
CA ILE A 38 -0.22 10.09 -4.58
C ILE A 38 0.47 10.23 -3.23
N SER A 39 -0.29 10.09 -2.16
CA SER A 39 0.23 10.14 -0.79
C SER A 39 0.36 8.73 -0.26
N GLY A 40 1.59 8.22 -0.26
CA GLY A 40 1.99 6.94 0.31
C GLY A 40 2.13 7.02 1.82
N SER A 41 1.76 5.94 2.49
CA SER A 41 1.96 5.74 3.92
C SER A 41 2.93 4.60 4.14
N GLY A 42 3.82 4.76 5.13
CA GLY A 42 4.68 3.71 5.65
C GLY A 42 4.48 3.57 7.16
N ARG A 43 5.48 3.02 7.83
CA ARG A 43 5.61 3.12 9.29
C ARG A 43 6.06 4.53 9.70
N ASP A 44 5.54 5.02 10.82
CA ASP A 44 5.86 6.36 11.34
C ASP A 44 7.29 6.47 11.89
N ASP A 45 7.93 5.34 12.16
CA ASP A 45 9.27 5.25 12.75
C ASP A 45 10.33 4.71 11.76
N SER A 46 10.07 4.76 10.44
CA SER A 46 11.02 4.25 9.43
C SER A 46 12.33 5.03 9.40
N GLY A 47 12.31 6.29 9.85
CA GLY A 47 13.43 7.21 9.71
C GLY A 47 13.69 7.65 8.25
N VAL A 48 12.85 7.24 7.29
CA VAL A 48 12.98 7.59 5.86
C VAL A 48 12.00 8.71 5.50
N TYR A 49 10.70 8.42 5.59
CA TYR A 49 9.62 9.37 5.33
C TYR A 49 8.48 9.13 6.32
N GLY A 50 7.99 10.18 6.98
CA GLY A 50 6.72 10.11 7.73
C GLY A 50 5.49 10.16 6.80
N LEU A 51 5.66 10.73 5.61
CA LEU A 51 4.70 10.76 4.52
C LEU A 51 5.49 10.88 3.21
N PHE A 52 5.22 10.00 2.24
CA PHE A 52 5.80 10.09 0.91
C PHE A 52 4.75 10.61 -0.06
N GLU A 53 5.01 11.73 -0.73
CA GLU A 53 4.06 12.31 -1.70
C GLU A 53 4.70 12.44 -3.08
N GLY A 54 4.10 11.79 -4.07
CA GLY A 54 4.43 11.98 -5.47
C GLY A 54 3.37 12.83 -6.16
N THR A 55 3.79 13.95 -6.75
CA THR A 55 2.91 14.77 -7.60
C THR A 55 3.05 14.34 -9.06
N VAL A 56 1.92 14.10 -9.72
CA VAL A 56 1.85 13.61 -11.09
C VAL A 56 0.85 14.41 -11.92
N LYS A 57 1.07 14.46 -13.22
CA LYS A 57 0.10 14.98 -14.19
C LYS A 57 -0.50 13.82 -14.99
N PRO A 58 -1.84 13.77 -15.15
CA PRO A 58 -2.48 12.81 -16.04
C PRO A 58 -1.93 12.92 -17.46
N ILE A 59 -1.60 11.78 -18.06
CA ILE A 59 -1.31 11.63 -19.49
C ILE A 59 -2.61 11.28 -20.21
N ASP A 60 -3.39 10.38 -19.63
CA ASP A 60 -4.73 9.96 -20.04
C ASP A 60 -5.50 9.44 -18.81
N ASP A 61 -6.67 8.83 -19.04
CA ASP A 61 -7.56 8.32 -17.99
C ASP A 61 -6.93 7.22 -17.11
N SER A 62 -5.90 6.54 -17.61
CA SER A 62 -5.27 5.37 -16.98
C SER A 62 -3.83 5.61 -16.55
N ARG A 63 -3.19 6.70 -16.98
CA ARG A 63 -1.75 6.92 -16.77
C ARG A 63 -1.48 8.34 -16.31
N ALA A 64 -0.53 8.49 -15.39
CA ALA A 64 0.04 9.78 -15.04
C ALA A 64 1.56 9.66 -14.89
N THR A 65 2.26 10.79 -14.89
CA THR A 65 3.71 10.82 -14.66
C THR A 65 4.11 12.02 -13.82
N GLY A 66 5.13 11.85 -13.00
CA GLY A 66 5.80 12.95 -12.34
C GLY A 66 6.37 13.93 -13.36
N PHE A 67 6.36 15.21 -13.00
CA PHE A 67 6.83 16.31 -13.86
C PHE A 67 8.11 16.96 -13.30
N LEU A 68 8.65 16.43 -12.20
CA LEU A 68 9.93 16.84 -11.64
C LEU A 68 11.05 16.31 -12.54
N ARG A 69 11.82 17.22 -13.13
CA ARG A 69 13.07 16.90 -13.84
C ARG A 69 14.22 16.85 -12.85
N THR A 70 14.32 15.79 -12.06
CA THR A 70 15.42 15.61 -11.11
C THR A 70 16.68 15.13 -11.86
N PRO A 71 17.78 15.90 -11.90
CA PRO A 71 19.00 15.45 -12.54
C PRO A 71 19.68 14.34 -11.70
N SER A 72 20.05 13.26 -12.38
CA SER A 72 21.17 12.35 -12.03
C SER A 72 21.05 11.37 -10.87
N ASN A 73 19.93 11.30 -10.15
CA ASN A 73 19.59 10.13 -9.35
C ASN A 73 18.38 9.48 -10.05
N PRO A 74 18.35 8.16 -10.35
CA PRO A 74 17.11 7.52 -10.78
C PRO A 74 16.09 7.77 -9.67
N SER A 75 15.21 8.74 -9.88
CA SER A 75 14.55 9.38 -8.76
C SER A 75 13.54 8.40 -8.21
N ARG A 76 13.86 7.88 -7.02
CA ARG A 76 12.93 7.13 -6.19
C ARG A 76 11.64 7.92 -5.93
N ASP A 77 11.67 9.23 -6.18
CA ASP A 77 10.59 10.17 -5.97
C ASP A 77 9.72 10.43 -7.22
N MET A 78 10.13 9.99 -8.43
CA MET A 78 9.27 10.13 -9.61
C MET A 78 8.33 8.93 -9.72
N LEU A 79 7.03 9.20 -9.62
CA LEU A 79 5.98 8.21 -9.80
C LEU A 79 5.38 8.27 -11.20
N THR A 80 5.19 7.10 -11.78
CA THR A 80 4.47 6.91 -13.05
C THR A 80 3.37 5.87 -12.83
N PRO A 81 2.25 6.23 -12.18
CA PRO A 81 1.16 5.30 -11.93
C PRO A 81 0.48 4.86 -13.23
N ILE A 82 0.18 3.57 -13.32
CA ILE A 82 -0.61 2.96 -14.39
C ILE A 82 -1.80 2.27 -13.74
N PHE A 83 -2.99 2.81 -13.96
CA PHE A 83 -4.26 2.26 -13.50
C PHE A 83 -4.81 1.28 -14.53
N GLU A 84 -5.36 0.18 -14.06
CA GLU A 84 -5.97 -0.83 -14.90
C GLU A 84 -7.20 -1.44 -14.22
N LEU A 85 -8.16 -1.90 -15.03
CA LEU A 85 -9.35 -2.59 -14.54
C LEU A 85 -9.24 -4.08 -14.87
N ARG A 86 -9.23 -4.93 -13.84
CA ARG A 86 -9.23 -6.39 -13.97
C ARG A 86 -10.51 -6.90 -13.33
N ASP A 87 -11.41 -7.51 -14.11
CA ASP A 87 -12.69 -8.06 -13.64
C ASP A 87 -13.53 -7.09 -12.78
N GLY A 88 -13.55 -5.81 -13.16
CA GLY A 88 -14.28 -4.76 -12.44
C GLY A 88 -13.59 -4.23 -11.17
N VAL A 89 -12.38 -4.71 -10.86
CA VAL A 89 -11.53 -4.23 -9.79
C VAL A 89 -10.42 -3.36 -10.36
N GLU A 90 -10.23 -2.18 -9.77
CA GLU A 90 -9.16 -1.25 -10.17
C GLU A 90 -7.86 -1.61 -9.44
N TYR A 91 -6.79 -1.67 -10.23
CA TYR A 91 -5.41 -1.86 -9.79
C TYR A 91 -4.57 -0.66 -10.24
N CYS A 92 -3.45 -0.45 -9.56
CA CYS A 92 -2.47 0.56 -9.92
C CYS A 92 -1.06 -0.03 -9.80
N CYS A 93 -0.34 -0.03 -10.91
CA CYS A 93 1.09 -0.34 -10.93
C CYS A 93 1.88 0.95 -10.73
N VAL A 94 2.66 1.03 -9.66
CA VAL A 94 3.50 2.20 -9.35
C VAL A 94 4.68 1.80 -8.46
N ALA A 95 5.83 2.44 -8.64
CA ALA A 95 7.04 2.19 -7.83
C ALA A 95 7.45 0.71 -7.77
N SER A 96 7.27 -0.03 -8.88
CA SER A 96 7.56 -1.47 -9.03
C SER A 96 6.64 -2.42 -8.27
N TYR A 97 5.49 -1.95 -7.79
CA TYR A 97 4.50 -2.77 -7.11
C TYR A 97 3.11 -2.61 -7.73
N THR A 98 2.29 -3.63 -7.55
CA THR A 98 0.88 -3.67 -7.88
C THR A 98 0.07 -3.40 -6.62
N TYR A 99 -0.83 -2.43 -6.72
CA TYR A 99 -1.77 -2.09 -5.67
C TYR A 99 -3.20 -2.31 -6.14
N ARG A 100 -4.08 -2.65 -5.21
CA ARG A 100 -5.50 -2.90 -5.46
C ARG A 100 -6.37 -1.90 -4.72
N ASP A 101 -7.48 -1.47 -5.32
CA ASP A 101 -8.49 -0.63 -4.66
C ASP A 101 -8.96 -1.29 -3.35
N ALA A 102 -8.65 -0.63 -2.24
CA ALA A 102 -8.84 -1.17 -0.90
C ALA A 102 -10.32 -1.42 -0.58
N ALA A 103 -11.24 -0.69 -1.22
CA ALA A 103 -12.68 -0.88 -1.04
C ALA A 103 -13.18 -2.22 -1.60
N THR A 104 -12.44 -2.80 -2.56
CA THR A 104 -12.78 -4.07 -3.22
C THR A 104 -12.22 -5.30 -2.52
N LEU A 105 -11.41 -5.12 -1.48
CA LEU A 105 -10.86 -6.24 -0.73
C LEU A 105 -11.97 -6.98 0.03
N PRO A 106 -11.90 -8.31 0.12
CA PRO A 106 -12.81 -9.08 0.96
C PRO A 106 -12.69 -8.68 2.43
N LEU A 107 -13.74 -8.93 3.21
CA LEU A 107 -13.68 -8.76 4.65
C LEU A 107 -12.85 -9.88 5.26
N TYR A 108 -12.07 -9.53 6.28
CA TYR A 108 -11.45 -10.51 7.14
C TYR A 108 -12.54 -11.17 7.98
N GLU A 109 -12.52 -12.50 8.06
CA GLU A 109 -13.44 -13.36 8.80
C GLU A 109 -12.67 -14.49 9.53
N GLY A 110 -11.37 -14.31 9.75
CA GLY A 110 -10.49 -15.33 10.35
C GLY A 110 -9.74 -16.20 9.33
N GLN A 111 -9.56 -15.73 8.09
CA GLN A 111 -8.78 -16.44 7.09
C GLN A 111 -7.30 -16.55 7.51
N GLY A 112 -6.63 -17.63 7.10
CA GLY A 112 -5.19 -17.80 7.24
C GLY A 112 -4.43 -17.55 5.95
N PHE A 113 -3.13 -17.78 5.98
CA PHE A 113 -2.30 -17.82 4.77
C PHE A 113 -2.82 -18.90 3.82
N GLY A 114 -3.05 -18.52 2.55
CA GLY A 114 -3.31 -19.48 1.48
C GLY A 114 -2.02 -20.03 0.86
N GLU A 115 -2.19 -20.79 -0.22
CA GLU A 115 -1.10 -21.16 -1.12
C GLU A 115 -0.36 -19.90 -1.62
N LYS A 116 0.93 -20.05 -1.90
CA LYS A 116 1.76 -18.96 -2.43
C LYS A 116 1.28 -18.64 -3.86
N SER A 117 1.00 -17.37 -4.11
CA SER A 117 0.57 -16.83 -5.41
C SER A 117 1.34 -15.55 -5.71
N ALA A 118 1.31 -15.12 -6.98
CA ALA A 118 1.91 -13.84 -7.38
C ALA A 118 1.19 -12.64 -6.72
N GLU A 119 -0.13 -12.73 -6.53
CA GLU A 119 -0.90 -11.75 -5.77
C GLU A 119 -1.02 -12.20 -4.30
N ASN A 120 -0.59 -11.36 -3.36
CA ASN A 120 -0.80 -11.53 -1.92
C ASN A 120 -2.29 -11.45 -1.58
N LYS A 121 -2.70 -12.12 -0.49
CA LYS A 121 -4.08 -11.99 -0.01
C LYS A 121 -4.18 -10.79 0.93
N ALA A 122 -5.04 -9.84 0.60
CA ALA A 122 -5.32 -8.68 1.44
C ALA A 122 -6.80 -8.62 1.82
N TYR A 123 -7.07 -8.17 3.04
CA TYR A 123 -8.41 -8.14 3.62
C TYR A 123 -8.68 -6.79 4.29
N ARG A 124 -9.94 -6.35 4.24
CA ARG A 124 -10.44 -5.25 5.08
C ARG A 124 -10.78 -5.78 6.46
N LEU A 125 -10.39 -5.04 7.49
CA LEU A 125 -10.70 -5.32 8.88
C LEU A 125 -11.72 -4.27 9.37
N PRO A 126 -13.02 -4.60 9.48
CA PRO A 126 -14.05 -3.66 9.94
C PRO A 126 -14.33 -3.75 11.46
N TYR A 127 -13.60 -4.61 12.18
CA TYR A 127 -13.80 -4.88 13.61
C TYR A 127 -12.46 -5.08 14.33
N THR A 128 -12.48 -5.01 15.65
CA THR A 128 -11.26 -5.15 16.46
C THR A 128 -10.59 -6.51 16.29
N LEU A 129 -9.37 -6.52 15.75
CA LEU A 129 -8.51 -7.69 15.76
C LEU A 129 -7.77 -7.74 17.10
N SER A 130 -8.06 -8.76 17.91
CA SER A 130 -7.45 -8.96 19.24
C SER A 130 -6.36 -10.02 19.26
N ARG A 131 -6.28 -10.86 18.21
CA ARG A 131 -5.31 -11.95 18.08
C ARG A 131 -4.82 -12.03 16.63
N LEU A 132 -3.53 -12.29 16.47
CA LEU A 132 -2.94 -12.49 15.16
C LEU A 132 -3.27 -13.90 14.62
N PRO A 133 -3.44 -14.05 13.29
CA PRO A 133 -3.36 -15.36 12.66
C PRO A 133 -1.93 -15.93 12.80
N GLU A 134 -1.81 -17.25 12.71
CA GLU A 134 -0.51 -17.92 12.64
C GLU A 134 0.25 -17.49 11.37
N VAL A 135 1.55 -17.23 11.52
CA VAL A 135 2.43 -16.83 10.41
C VAL A 135 3.38 -17.99 10.10
N PRO A 136 3.22 -18.66 8.93
CA PRO A 136 4.14 -19.70 8.50
C PRO A 136 5.55 -19.17 8.25
N GLU A 137 6.53 -20.07 8.24
CA GLU A 137 7.89 -19.75 7.82
C GLU A 137 7.92 -19.19 6.39
N ASP A 138 8.84 -18.26 6.13
CA ASP A 138 8.97 -17.53 4.86
C ASP A 138 7.70 -16.77 4.41
N ARG A 139 6.82 -16.43 5.35
CA ARG A 139 5.66 -15.55 5.13
C ARG A 139 5.75 -14.32 6.01
N ARG A 140 5.04 -13.27 5.59
CA ARG A 140 4.96 -12.02 6.32
C ARG A 140 3.50 -11.63 6.51
N LEU A 141 3.14 -11.34 7.75
CA LEU A 141 1.88 -10.69 8.08
C LEU A 141 2.16 -9.21 8.31
N MET A 142 1.45 -8.37 7.57
CA MET A 142 1.42 -6.94 7.85
C MET A 142 0.01 -6.50 8.19
N ILE A 143 -0.09 -5.56 9.12
CA ILE A 143 -1.36 -4.94 9.53
C ILE A 143 -1.25 -3.45 9.34
N LEU A 144 -2.19 -2.90 8.59
CA LEU A 144 -2.29 -1.46 8.33
C LEU A 144 -3.47 -0.90 9.10
N ASN A 145 -3.36 0.33 9.59
CA ASN A 145 -4.52 1.07 10.08
C ASN A 145 -5.37 1.62 8.93
N ASP A 146 -6.47 2.30 9.25
CA ASP A 146 -7.35 2.89 8.24
C ASP A 146 -6.64 4.00 7.43
N GLU A 147 -5.61 4.61 7.99
CA GLU A 147 -4.75 5.58 7.35
C GLU A 147 -3.71 4.95 6.41
N LEU A 148 -3.68 3.61 6.32
CA LEU A 148 -2.76 2.77 5.54
C LEU A 148 -1.33 2.70 6.12
N GLN A 149 -1.11 3.17 7.35
CA GLN A 149 0.18 3.08 8.03
C GLN A 149 0.40 1.65 8.53
N CYS A 150 1.60 1.11 8.34
CA CYS A 150 1.97 -0.21 8.83
C CYS A 150 2.18 -0.17 10.35
N VAL A 151 1.24 -0.74 11.11
CA VAL A 151 1.26 -0.75 12.58
C VAL A 151 1.77 -2.05 13.19
N TYR A 152 1.81 -3.13 12.40
CA TYR A 152 2.42 -4.40 12.79
C TYR A 152 3.02 -5.12 11.57
N ASP A 153 4.15 -5.78 11.78
CA ASP A 153 4.93 -6.47 10.76
C ASP A 153 5.64 -7.69 11.39
N SER A 154 5.24 -8.89 11.00
CA SER A 154 5.70 -10.14 11.64
C SER A 154 7.17 -10.44 11.45
N LEU A 155 7.83 -9.85 10.45
CA LEU A 155 9.26 -10.05 10.22
C LEU A 155 10.13 -9.01 10.94
N ARG A 156 9.50 -8.04 11.60
CA ARG A 156 10.21 -6.99 12.34
C ARG A 156 10.34 -7.41 13.83
N PRO A 157 11.57 -7.61 14.35
CA PRO A 157 11.79 -8.15 15.71
C PRO A 157 11.21 -7.31 16.84
N ASP A 158 11.14 -6.00 16.66
CA ASP A 158 10.62 -5.02 17.62
C ASP A 158 9.13 -4.71 17.39
N SER A 159 8.46 -5.39 16.44
CA SER A 159 7.03 -5.20 16.21
C SER A 159 6.21 -5.89 17.29
N VAL A 160 5.64 -5.08 18.19
CA VAL A 160 4.72 -5.56 19.23
C VAL A 160 3.28 -5.33 18.77
N PHE A 161 2.54 -6.42 18.56
CA PHE A 161 1.14 -6.33 18.19
C PHE A 161 0.32 -5.66 19.29
N LYS A 162 -0.51 -4.70 18.88
CA LYS A 162 -1.54 -4.06 19.68
C LYS A 162 -2.88 -4.25 18.97
N PRO A 163 -3.98 -4.51 19.70
CA PRO A 163 -5.29 -4.60 19.08
C PRO A 163 -5.61 -3.37 18.23
N ILE A 164 -6.24 -3.62 17.08
CA ILE A 164 -6.62 -2.57 16.13
C ILE A 164 -8.09 -2.71 15.75
N ASP A 165 -8.82 -1.60 15.76
CA ASP A 165 -10.27 -1.57 15.53
C ASP A 165 -10.68 -1.65 14.06
N LYS A 166 -9.90 -1.01 13.18
CA LYS A 166 -10.16 -0.99 11.74
C LYS A 166 -8.87 -0.84 10.94
N GLY A 167 -8.87 -1.39 9.73
CA GLY A 167 -7.72 -1.28 8.83
C GLY A 167 -7.66 -2.41 7.82
N TYR A 168 -6.45 -2.93 7.59
CA TYR A 168 -6.18 -3.92 6.55
C TYR A 168 -5.22 -4.99 7.05
N LEU A 169 -5.41 -6.23 6.59
CA LEU A 169 -4.51 -7.36 6.82
C LEU A 169 -3.91 -7.79 5.49
N LEU A 170 -2.59 -7.90 5.43
CA LEU A 170 -1.84 -8.33 4.24
C LEU A 170 -1.09 -9.63 4.58
N PHE A 171 -1.46 -10.70 3.87
CA PHE A 171 -0.83 -12.02 3.94
C PHE A 171 0.11 -12.17 2.75
N ILE A 172 1.38 -11.89 3.01
CA ILE A 172 2.48 -11.91 2.04
C ILE A 172 3.14 -13.29 2.11
#